data_AF-A0A388QU87-F1
#
_entry.id   AF-A0A388QU87-F1
#
_cell.length_a   1.000
_cell.length_b   1.000
_cell.length_c   1.000
_cell.angle_alpha   90.00
_cell.angle_beta   90.00
_cell.angle_gamma   90.00
#
_symmetry.space_group_name_H-M   'P 1'
#
loop_
_entity.id
_entity.type
_entity.pdbx_description
1 polymer ?
#
loop_
_entity_poly.entity_id
_entity_poly.type
_entity_poly.pdbx_seq_one_letter_code
_entity_poly.pdbx_strand_id
1 'polypeptide(L)'
;MSAPSPAPRIHGRRYGFGLILALIIMGMMVMTIIVIAGFLSVESHLAIQQQLALRSRLNGLVSMRLALGHLQQEAGPDRRATARADLAQPDATSANVRNPMWTGVWRTDKPNQAPSWLVSGNDPDNPWIQSSSLAGIYGLTPSAAYPSNYWLPWETDYTSRWKELGFVRLVGPASATDVEVNALTDPTGGKPSGLVVLPKLNLTERAANGDDRQLGTYAYWIGDEGVKARINLEEPRAGLPSTDNLARSALRSAATPGVRLLKGAEALTDEFQAAALSSPRELGLLSGFSADPSATLRLYHDVTTTAAGVLADAANGGLRRDLSLAFELSDAEFTKTEFGGGVDLPATATENGSLSLKMLAPINGRSIRVSPIFNRATPEGNLRGPTWWALRDYHRLYKQVGWVGGCRPSMPGPTSPTPATSTRRPTPVIPRRSSSAITCTRRSTPATA
;
A
#
# COMPACT_ATOMS: atom_id res chain seq x y z
N MET A 1 25.47 -20.22 123.58
CA MET A 1 26.38 -19.64 122.57
C MET A 1 25.93 -20.10 121.20
N SER A 2 25.88 -19.14 120.29
CA SER A 2 25.39 -19.13 118.91
C SER A 2 26.03 -20.13 117.95
N ALA A 3 25.23 -20.73 117.06
CA ALA A 3 25.53 -20.87 115.63
C ALA A 3 24.22 -21.08 114.83
N PRO A 4 24.02 -20.41 113.67
CA PRO A 4 22.76 -20.42 112.94
C PRO A 4 22.64 -21.60 111.95
N SER A 5 21.40 -22.00 111.68
CA SER A 5 21.02 -23.03 110.71
C SER A 5 21.45 -22.69 109.27
N PRO A 6 21.89 -23.66 108.45
CA PRO A 6 22.14 -23.44 107.03
C PRO A 6 20.81 -23.38 106.26
N ALA A 7 20.59 -22.29 105.53
CA ALA A 7 19.47 -22.14 104.60
C ALA A 7 19.68 -22.99 103.32
N PRO A 8 18.62 -23.58 102.74
CA PRO A 8 18.73 -24.33 101.49
C PRO A 8 18.97 -23.38 100.30
N ARG A 9 20.07 -23.60 99.56
CA ARG A 9 20.36 -22.89 98.29
C ARG A 9 19.52 -23.49 97.16
N ILE A 10 18.42 -22.82 96.84
CA ILE A 10 17.63 -23.10 95.64
C ILE A 10 18.44 -22.61 94.43
N HIS A 11 19.00 -23.54 93.65
CA HIS A 11 19.60 -23.22 92.36
C HIS A 11 18.48 -23.04 91.34
N GLY A 12 18.11 -21.79 91.05
CA GLY A 12 17.21 -21.45 89.95
C GLY A 12 17.82 -21.85 88.61
N ARG A 13 17.43 -23.00 88.07
CA ARG A 13 17.86 -23.45 86.74
C ARG A 13 17.29 -22.49 85.69
N ARG A 14 18.18 -21.79 84.97
CA ARG A 14 17.84 -20.86 83.88
C ARG A 14 17.48 -21.65 82.61
N TYR A 15 16.22 -22.04 82.47
CA TYR A 15 15.70 -22.79 81.31
C TYR A 15 15.13 -21.94 80.16
N GLY A 16 15.15 -20.60 80.25
CA GLY A 16 14.54 -19.70 79.25
C GLY A 16 15.46 -19.24 78.10
N PHE A 17 16.78 -19.16 78.30
CA PHE A 17 17.69 -18.53 77.33
C PHE A 17 17.93 -19.39 76.08
N GLY A 18 18.04 -20.72 76.23
CA GLY A 18 18.21 -21.65 75.10
C GLY A 18 16.99 -21.69 74.18
N LEU A 19 15.78 -21.54 74.73
CA LEU A 19 14.54 -21.47 73.96
C LEU A 19 14.48 -20.21 73.10
N ILE A 20 14.88 -19.06 73.65
CA ILE A 20 14.90 -17.78 72.93
C ILE A 20 15.94 -17.83 71.79
N LEU A 21 17.13 -18.38 72.05
CA LEU A 21 18.17 -18.54 71.02
C LEU A 21 17.69 -19.48 69.89
N ALA A 22 17.06 -20.61 70.24
CA ALA A 22 16.50 -21.53 69.26
C ALA A 22 15.35 -20.91 68.45
N LEU A 23 14.48 -20.11 69.08
CA LEU A 23 13.40 -19.40 68.39
C LEU A 23 13.94 -18.34 67.42
N ILE A 24 14.97 -17.60 67.81
CA ILE A 24 15.61 -16.60 66.93
C ILE A 24 16.30 -17.29 65.75
N ILE A 25 17.00 -18.40 65.98
CA ILE A 25 17.65 -19.16 64.90
C ILE A 25 16.61 -19.77 63.95
N MET A 26 15.55 -20.38 64.48
CA MET A 26 14.46 -20.91 63.64
C MET A 26 13.73 -19.79 62.88
N GLY A 27 13.47 -18.66 63.54
CA GLY A 27 12.85 -17.50 62.90
C GLY A 27 13.70 -16.92 61.77
N MET A 28 15.01 -16.78 61.99
CA MET A 28 15.94 -16.36 60.93
C MET A 28 16.00 -17.38 59.80
N MET A 29 16.09 -18.68 60.11
CA MET A 29 16.15 -19.74 59.10
C MET A 29 14.87 -19.78 58.23
N VAL A 30 13.70 -19.69 58.85
CA VAL A 30 12.41 -19.64 58.13
C VAL A 30 12.34 -18.40 57.25
N MET A 31 12.77 -17.24 57.76
CA MET A 31 12.78 -16.02 56.95
C MET A 31 13.75 -16.13 55.76
N THR A 32 14.94 -16.67 55.96
CA THR A 32 15.89 -16.91 54.86
C THR A 32 15.31 -17.84 53.80
N ILE A 33 14.62 -18.92 54.19
CA ILE A 33 13.98 -19.84 53.24
C ILE A 33 12.88 -19.13 52.44
N ILE A 34 12.05 -18.29 53.09
CA ILE A 34 10.98 -17.55 52.40
C ILE A 34 11.57 -16.55 51.40
N VAL A 35 12.65 -15.85 51.74
CA VAL A 35 13.32 -14.91 50.83
C VAL A 35 13.91 -15.64 49.62
N ILE A 36 14.62 -16.75 49.83
CA ILE A 36 15.20 -17.54 48.74
C ILE A 36 14.09 -18.11 47.85
N ALA A 37 13.02 -18.65 48.43
CA ALA A 37 11.88 -19.16 47.69
C ALA A 37 11.18 -18.05 46.87
N GLY A 38 11.03 -16.85 47.45
CA GLY A 38 10.50 -15.68 46.75
C GLY A 38 11.37 -15.26 45.58
N PHE A 39 12.69 -15.22 45.78
CA PHE A 39 13.64 -14.87 44.72
C PHE A 39 13.63 -15.88 43.57
N LEU A 40 13.69 -17.18 43.88
CA LEU A 40 13.62 -18.25 42.87
C LEU A 40 12.31 -18.22 42.08
N SER A 41 11.19 -17.92 42.73
CA SER A 41 9.90 -17.78 42.05
C SER A 41 9.91 -16.60 41.07
N VAL A 42 10.39 -15.43 41.52
CA VAL A 42 10.48 -14.23 40.67
C VAL A 42 11.44 -14.45 39.49
N GLU A 43 12.63 -15.01 39.72
CA GLU A 43 13.58 -15.31 38.65
C GLU A 43 13.03 -16.33 37.66
N SER A 44 12.35 -17.38 38.14
CA SER A 44 11.69 -18.37 37.28
C SER A 44 10.61 -17.72 36.41
N HIS A 45 9.76 -16.87 37.00
CA HIS A 45 8.76 -16.12 36.24
C HIS A 45 9.39 -15.20 35.20
N LEU A 46 10.47 -14.48 35.54
CA LEU A 46 11.19 -13.61 34.60
C LEU A 46 11.83 -14.41 33.46
N ALA A 47 12.45 -15.56 33.75
CA ALA A 47 13.05 -16.44 32.75
C ALA A 47 12.00 -16.96 31.76
N ILE A 48 10.83 -17.38 32.26
CA ILE A 48 9.71 -17.83 31.42
C ILE A 48 9.21 -16.67 30.54
N GLN A 49 9.04 -15.46 31.09
CA GLN A 49 8.61 -14.31 30.31
C GLN A 49 9.62 -13.94 29.21
N GLN A 50 10.91 -13.98 29.51
CA GLN A 50 11.97 -13.75 28.53
C GLN A 50 11.96 -14.81 27.43
N GLN A 51 11.80 -16.10 27.78
CA GLN A 51 11.71 -17.19 26.81
C GLN A 51 10.47 -17.05 25.92
N LEU A 52 9.31 -16.71 26.48
CA LEU A 52 8.09 -16.47 25.71
C LEU A 52 8.23 -15.26 24.78
N ALA A 53 8.88 -14.17 25.24
CA ALA A 53 9.15 -13.00 24.43
C ALA A 53 10.14 -13.30 23.27
N LEU A 54 11.15 -14.13 23.50
CA LEU A 54 12.05 -14.58 22.42
C LEU A 54 11.32 -15.47 21.42
N ARG A 55 10.49 -16.40 21.90
CA ARG A 55 9.69 -17.29 21.04
C ARG A 55 8.70 -16.52 20.19
N SER A 56 8.04 -15.49 20.73
CA SER A 56 7.12 -14.65 19.94
C SER A 56 7.86 -13.84 18.86
N ARG A 57 9.06 -13.34 19.15
CA ARG A 57 9.93 -12.67 18.16
C ARG A 57 10.35 -13.62 17.04
N LEU A 58 10.75 -14.85 17.37
CA LEU A 58 11.12 -15.87 16.38
C LEU A 58 9.92 -16.26 15.50
N ASN A 59 8.73 -16.44 16.09
CA ASN A 59 7.51 -16.71 15.31
C ASN A 59 7.19 -15.54 14.37
N GLY A 60 7.34 -14.29 14.83
CA GLY A 60 7.16 -13.10 13.99
C GLY A 60 8.16 -13.04 12.83
N LEU A 61 9.43 -13.40 13.07
CA LEU A 61 10.47 -13.44 12.04
C LEU A 61 10.20 -14.53 10.99
N VAL A 62 9.78 -15.71 11.41
CA VAL A 62 9.36 -16.79 10.48
C VAL A 62 8.15 -16.32 9.66
N SER A 63 7.14 -15.72 10.30
CA SER A 63 5.96 -15.16 9.63
C SER A 63 6.36 -14.14 8.56
N MET A 64 7.28 -13.22 8.88
CA MET A 64 7.80 -12.21 7.94
C MET A 64 8.50 -12.85 6.75
N ARG A 65 9.33 -13.87 6.96
CA ARG A 65 10.02 -14.58 5.87
C ARG A 65 9.04 -15.33 4.95
N LEU A 66 8.03 -15.98 5.54
CA LEU A 66 6.96 -16.62 4.78
C LEU A 66 6.17 -15.60 3.97
N ALA A 67 5.79 -14.47 4.58
CA ALA A 67 5.09 -13.39 3.90
C ALA A 67 5.90 -12.83 2.73
N LEU A 68 7.22 -12.64 2.89
CA LEU A 68 8.09 -12.18 1.81
C LEU A 68 8.17 -13.19 0.66
N GLY A 69 8.29 -14.49 0.97
CA GLY A 69 8.26 -15.54 -0.03
C GLY A 69 6.93 -15.58 -0.78
N HIS A 70 5.81 -15.47 -0.07
CA HIS A 70 4.47 -15.40 -0.65
C HIS A 70 4.33 -14.19 -1.60
N LEU A 71 4.77 -13.01 -1.16
CA LEU A 71 4.73 -11.79 -1.95
C LEU A 71 5.57 -11.92 -3.23
N GLN A 72 6.81 -12.43 -3.12
CA GLN A 72 7.69 -12.60 -4.27
C GLN A 72 7.15 -13.63 -5.26
N GLN A 73 6.50 -14.67 -4.77
CA GLN A 73 5.93 -15.71 -5.61
C GLN A 73 4.72 -15.21 -6.42
N GLU A 74 3.81 -14.49 -5.77
CA GLU A 74 2.55 -14.05 -6.39
C GLU A 74 2.71 -12.73 -7.15
N ALA A 75 3.36 -11.72 -6.54
CA ALA A 75 3.52 -10.37 -7.08
C ALA A 75 4.88 -10.10 -7.74
N GLY A 76 5.79 -11.08 -7.78
CA GLY A 76 7.11 -10.94 -8.40
C GLY A 76 7.09 -10.73 -9.93
N PRO A 77 6.27 -11.46 -10.71
CA PRO A 77 6.20 -11.26 -12.16
C PRO A 77 5.60 -9.89 -12.53
N ASP A 78 6.13 -9.24 -13.57
CA ASP A 78 5.66 -7.92 -14.04
C ASP A 78 4.19 -7.89 -14.52
N ARG A 79 3.60 -9.06 -14.80
CA ARG A 79 2.22 -9.24 -15.26
C ARG A 79 1.26 -9.52 -14.11
N ARG A 80 1.39 -8.72 -13.06
CA ARG A 80 0.60 -8.82 -11.83
C ARG A 80 0.03 -7.46 -11.50
N ALA A 81 -1.20 -7.46 -11.02
CA ALA A 81 -1.87 -6.27 -10.51
C ALA A 81 -2.40 -6.57 -9.11
N THR A 82 -2.09 -5.70 -8.16
CA THR A 82 -2.60 -5.78 -6.80
C THR A 82 -3.79 -4.87 -6.64
N ALA A 83 -4.78 -5.30 -5.86
CA ALA A 83 -5.92 -4.49 -5.46
C ALA A 83 -6.50 -4.99 -4.14
N ARG A 84 -7.33 -4.17 -3.52
CA ARG A 84 -8.07 -4.56 -2.32
C ARG A 84 -9.26 -5.47 -2.67
N ALA A 85 -9.72 -6.24 -1.69
CA ALA A 85 -10.84 -7.17 -1.84
C ALA A 85 -12.19 -6.46 -2.05
N ASP A 86 -12.33 -5.19 -1.65
CA ASP A 86 -13.51 -4.36 -1.91
C ASP A 86 -13.73 -4.05 -3.40
N LEU A 87 -12.66 -3.93 -4.19
CA LEU A 87 -12.73 -3.71 -5.64
C LEU A 87 -13.08 -5.00 -6.41
N ALA A 88 -12.91 -6.16 -5.77
CA ALA A 88 -12.72 -7.43 -6.45
C ALA A 88 -13.98 -8.06 -7.08
N GLN A 89 -15.18 -7.48 -7.00
CA GLN A 89 -16.39 -8.20 -7.45
C GLN A 89 -17.52 -7.33 -8.02
N PRO A 90 -18.25 -7.85 -9.04
CA PRO A 90 -19.49 -7.26 -9.52
C PRO A 90 -20.69 -7.45 -8.57
N ASP A 91 -20.69 -8.50 -7.73
CA ASP A 91 -21.83 -8.86 -6.86
C ASP A 91 -21.58 -8.63 -5.35
N ALA A 92 -20.36 -8.28 -4.95
CA ALA A 92 -20.04 -8.02 -3.56
C ALA A 92 -20.36 -6.57 -3.20
N THR A 93 -21.55 -6.36 -2.64
CA THR A 93 -21.87 -5.10 -1.99
C THR A 93 -21.08 -4.97 -0.69
N SER A 94 -20.92 -3.75 -0.19
CA SER A 94 -20.38 -3.45 1.15
C SER A 94 -21.23 -4.02 2.30
N ALA A 95 -22.15 -4.94 2.05
CA ALA A 95 -22.85 -5.72 3.06
C ALA A 95 -22.34 -7.17 3.16
N ASN A 96 -21.70 -7.69 2.10
CA ASN A 96 -21.33 -9.11 1.98
C ASN A 96 -19.82 -9.36 2.09
N VAL A 97 -18.99 -8.35 1.87
CA VAL A 97 -17.53 -8.45 2.07
C VAL A 97 -17.21 -8.26 3.55
N ARG A 98 -16.68 -9.30 4.20
CA ARG A 98 -16.30 -9.22 5.62
C ARG A 98 -14.91 -8.64 5.82
N ASN A 99 -13.98 -8.99 4.92
CA ASN A 99 -12.59 -8.57 4.98
C ASN A 99 -12.20 -7.71 3.75
N PRO A 100 -12.70 -6.46 3.65
CA PRO A 100 -12.48 -5.61 2.47
C PRO A 100 -11.01 -5.20 2.28
N MET A 101 -10.26 -5.14 3.39
CA MET A 101 -8.87 -4.67 3.41
C MET A 101 -7.84 -5.73 2.99
N TRP A 102 -8.26 -6.95 2.65
CA TRP A 102 -7.34 -7.95 2.13
C TRP A 102 -6.81 -7.55 0.76
N THR A 103 -5.54 -7.86 0.49
CA THR A 103 -4.91 -7.55 -0.79
C THR A 103 -4.89 -8.80 -1.66
N GLY A 104 -5.46 -8.69 -2.85
CA GLY A 104 -5.42 -9.72 -3.88
C GLY A 104 -4.34 -9.42 -4.92
N VAL A 105 -3.87 -10.47 -5.60
CA VAL A 105 -3.00 -10.39 -6.78
C VAL A 105 -3.71 -11.01 -7.97
N TRP A 106 -3.95 -10.20 -8.99
CA TRP A 106 -4.52 -10.60 -10.27
C TRP A 106 -3.44 -10.82 -11.30
N ARG A 107 -3.71 -11.78 -12.17
CA ARG A 107 -2.90 -12.09 -13.34
C ARG A 107 -3.44 -11.38 -14.55
N THR A 108 -2.72 -10.38 -15.04
CA THR A 108 -3.09 -9.67 -16.27
C THR A 108 -2.96 -10.57 -17.51
N ASP A 109 -2.11 -11.59 -17.46
CA ASP A 109 -1.98 -12.59 -18.51
C ASP A 109 -3.15 -13.59 -18.56
N LYS A 110 -3.89 -13.73 -17.45
CA LYS A 110 -5.04 -14.63 -17.30
C LYS A 110 -6.16 -13.92 -16.54
N PRO A 111 -6.88 -12.98 -17.18
CA PRO A 111 -7.87 -12.14 -16.50
C PRO A 111 -9.05 -12.93 -15.91
N ASN A 112 -9.34 -14.12 -16.44
CA ASN A 112 -10.40 -15.00 -15.94
C ASN A 112 -9.97 -15.86 -14.74
N GLN A 113 -8.68 -15.83 -14.36
CA GLN A 113 -8.20 -16.53 -13.17
C GLN A 113 -8.52 -15.70 -11.92
N ALA A 114 -9.05 -16.37 -10.88
CA ALA A 114 -9.33 -15.71 -9.62
C ALA A 114 -8.04 -15.22 -8.93
N PRO A 115 -8.09 -14.11 -8.19
CA PRO A 115 -6.92 -13.56 -7.53
C PRO A 115 -6.42 -14.44 -6.38
N SER A 116 -5.11 -14.43 -6.18
CA SER A 116 -4.48 -14.98 -4.97
C SER A 116 -4.52 -13.94 -3.85
N TRP A 117 -4.90 -14.33 -2.63
CA TRP A 117 -4.98 -13.40 -1.49
C TRP A 117 -3.68 -13.43 -0.70
N LEU A 118 -3.09 -12.26 -0.43
CA LEU A 118 -1.83 -12.13 0.29
C LEU A 118 -2.01 -12.22 1.82
N VAL A 119 -2.57 -13.34 2.26
CA VAL A 119 -2.80 -13.68 3.66
C VAL A 119 -2.17 -15.04 3.98
N SER A 120 -1.81 -15.25 5.24
CA SER A 120 -1.42 -16.58 5.71
C SER A 120 -2.60 -17.54 5.60
N GLY A 121 -2.34 -18.83 5.33
CA GLY A 121 -3.35 -19.90 5.49
C GLY A 121 -4.23 -20.17 4.27
N ASN A 122 -3.65 -19.97 3.09
CA ASN A 122 -4.30 -20.22 1.81
C ASN A 122 -4.85 -21.65 1.65
N ASP A 123 -4.22 -22.61 2.32
CA ASP A 123 -4.69 -23.99 2.50
C ASP A 123 -4.38 -24.44 3.95
N PRO A 124 -5.40 -24.74 4.78
CA PRO A 124 -5.21 -25.19 6.16
C PRO A 124 -4.64 -26.61 6.26
N ASP A 125 -4.77 -27.44 5.22
CA ASP A 125 -4.22 -28.80 5.20
C ASP A 125 -2.77 -28.83 4.70
N ASN A 126 -2.35 -27.79 3.97
CA ASN A 126 -0.96 -27.62 3.55
C ASN A 126 -0.50 -26.16 3.64
N PRO A 127 -0.10 -25.69 4.83
CA PRO A 127 0.33 -24.30 5.05
C PRO A 127 1.61 -23.91 4.27
N TRP A 128 2.30 -24.90 3.69
CA TRP A 128 3.50 -24.74 2.86
C TRP A 128 3.18 -24.58 1.36
N ILE A 129 2.00 -25.02 0.90
CA ILE A 129 1.50 -24.75 -0.46
C ILE A 129 0.84 -23.37 -0.43
N GLN A 130 1.65 -22.33 -0.56
CA GLN A 130 1.16 -20.95 -0.58
C GLN A 130 0.64 -20.52 -1.96
N SER A 131 0.75 -21.39 -2.96
CA SER A 131 0.55 -21.05 -4.37
C SER A 131 0.29 -22.29 -5.25
N SER A 132 -0.82 -22.98 -5.02
CA SER A 132 -1.44 -23.61 -6.19
C SER A 132 -1.99 -22.47 -7.03
N SER A 133 -1.35 -22.14 -8.15
CA SER A 133 -1.97 -21.27 -9.16
C SER A 133 -3.34 -21.88 -9.45
N LEU A 134 -4.40 -21.23 -8.97
CA LEU A 134 -5.77 -21.70 -9.13
C LEU A 134 -5.97 -22.02 -10.60
N ALA A 135 -6.11 -23.31 -10.92
CA ALA A 135 -6.30 -23.72 -12.29
C ALA A 135 -7.68 -23.23 -12.69
N GLY A 136 -7.73 -22.08 -13.36
CA GLY A 136 -8.92 -21.61 -14.07
C GLY A 136 -9.20 -22.62 -15.17
N ILE A 137 -9.95 -23.67 -14.84
CA ILE A 137 -10.59 -24.51 -15.83
C ILE A 137 -11.62 -23.60 -16.50
N TYR A 138 -11.30 -23.21 -17.73
CA TYR A 138 -12.16 -22.42 -18.61
C TYR A 138 -13.54 -23.07 -18.70
N GLY A 139 -14.50 -22.65 -17.88
CA GLY A 139 -15.90 -23.10 -17.99
C GLY A 139 -16.62 -23.50 -16.70
N LEU A 140 -16.03 -23.40 -15.52
CA LEU A 140 -16.79 -23.65 -14.28
C LEU A 140 -17.42 -22.36 -13.74
N THR A 141 -18.68 -22.49 -13.31
CA THR A 141 -19.42 -21.53 -12.49
C THR A 141 -18.55 -20.96 -11.35
N PRO A 142 -18.74 -19.68 -10.94
CA PRO A 142 -17.90 -18.99 -9.95
C PRO A 142 -17.62 -19.76 -8.64
N SER A 143 -18.50 -20.70 -8.30
CA SER A 143 -18.43 -21.58 -7.12
C SER A 143 -17.23 -22.53 -7.08
N ALA A 144 -16.53 -22.82 -8.18
CA ALA A 144 -15.44 -23.82 -8.23
C ALA A 144 -14.06 -23.21 -8.55
N ALA A 145 -13.91 -21.89 -8.42
CA ALA A 145 -12.63 -21.23 -8.66
C ALA A 145 -11.61 -21.53 -7.55
N TYR A 146 -12.07 -21.62 -6.29
CA TYR A 146 -11.23 -21.82 -5.11
C TYR A 146 -11.39 -23.25 -4.54
N PRO A 147 -10.30 -23.88 -4.04
CA PRO A 147 -10.40 -25.13 -3.28
C PRO A 147 -11.34 -24.97 -2.07
N SER A 148 -11.99 -26.05 -1.64
CA SER A 148 -12.99 -26.03 -0.55
C SER A 148 -12.47 -25.49 0.79
N ASN A 149 -11.15 -25.47 0.98
CA ASN A 149 -10.51 -25.10 2.25
C ASN A 149 -9.82 -23.72 2.20
N TYR A 150 -9.92 -23.03 1.06
CA TYR A 150 -9.26 -21.76 0.79
C TYR A 150 -9.99 -20.59 1.45
N TRP A 151 -9.26 -19.70 2.16
CA TRP A 151 -9.89 -18.59 2.87
C TRP A 151 -10.31 -17.46 1.92
N LEU A 152 -11.57 -17.06 2.03
CA LEU A 152 -12.16 -16.05 1.15
C LEU A 152 -12.62 -14.79 1.91
N PRO A 153 -12.38 -13.58 1.40
CA PRO A 153 -12.77 -12.33 2.06
C PRO A 153 -14.26 -12.19 2.41
N TRP A 154 -15.13 -12.96 1.77
CA TRP A 154 -16.60 -12.93 1.92
C TRP A 154 -17.17 -14.19 2.60
N GLU A 155 -16.33 -15.16 2.98
CA GLU A 155 -16.81 -16.37 3.63
C GLU A 155 -17.48 -16.03 4.97
N THR A 156 -18.60 -16.68 5.28
CA THR A 156 -19.38 -16.38 6.50
C THR A 156 -19.16 -17.39 7.62
N ASP A 157 -18.68 -18.60 7.30
CA ASP A 157 -18.47 -19.70 8.25
C ASP A 157 -17.09 -19.65 8.94
N TYR A 158 -16.62 -18.44 9.21
CA TYR A 158 -15.42 -18.27 10.02
C TYR A 158 -15.66 -18.67 11.48
N THR A 159 -16.90 -18.68 11.95
CA THR A 159 -17.24 -18.83 13.38
C THR A 159 -16.92 -20.21 13.94
N SER A 160 -17.07 -21.27 13.13
CA SER A 160 -16.69 -22.63 13.48
C SER A 160 -15.16 -22.76 13.58
N ARG A 161 -14.43 -22.25 12.57
CA ARG A 161 -12.95 -22.26 12.51
C ARG A 161 -12.28 -21.30 13.50
N TRP A 162 -12.92 -20.19 13.85
CA TRP A 162 -12.47 -19.23 14.88
C TRP A 162 -12.31 -19.90 16.23
N LYS A 163 -13.19 -20.86 16.56
CA LYS A 163 -13.13 -21.60 17.83
C LYS A 163 -12.02 -22.65 17.85
N GLU A 164 -11.63 -23.16 16.68
CA GLU A 164 -10.63 -24.22 16.55
C GLU A 164 -9.19 -23.67 16.56
N LEU A 165 -8.89 -22.65 15.75
CA LEU A 165 -7.52 -22.14 15.58
C LEU A 165 -7.23 -20.87 16.42
N GLY A 166 -8.26 -20.18 16.89
CA GLY A 166 -8.14 -18.84 17.49
C GLY A 166 -7.71 -17.79 16.47
N PHE A 167 -7.80 -16.50 16.82
CA PHE A 167 -7.49 -15.40 15.89
C PHE A 167 -6.54 -14.36 16.47
N VAL A 168 -5.93 -13.60 15.57
CA VAL A 168 -5.12 -12.42 15.89
C VAL A 168 -5.59 -11.23 15.04
N ARG A 169 -5.70 -10.07 15.69
CA ARG A 169 -5.96 -8.81 15.00
C ARG A 169 -4.61 -8.25 14.55
N LEU A 170 -4.42 -8.15 13.24
CA LEU A 170 -3.19 -7.61 12.65
C LEU A 170 -3.27 -6.10 12.49
N VAL A 171 -4.45 -5.59 12.16
CA VAL A 171 -4.74 -4.15 12.14
C VAL A 171 -5.79 -3.83 13.20
N GLY A 172 -5.50 -2.83 14.03
CA GLY A 172 -6.27 -2.49 15.23
C GLY A 172 -7.54 -1.68 14.97
N PRO A 173 -8.42 -1.56 15.98
CA PRO A 173 -9.73 -0.93 15.87
C PRO A 173 -9.71 0.56 15.54
N ALA A 174 -8.60 1.26 15.78
CA ALA A 174 -8.50 2.68 15.45
C ALA A 174 -8.45 2.94 13.92
N SER A 175 -8.24 1.91 13.10
CA SER A 175 -8.35 1.97 11.64
C SER A 175 -9.79 1.80 11.12
N ALA A 176 -10.72 1.43 12.01
CA ALA A 176 -12.12 1.18 11.74
C ALA A 176 -13.02 2.26 12.36
N THR A 177 -14.28 2.35 11.92
CA THR A 177 -15.23 3.28 12.55
C THR A 177 -15.76 2.73 13.88
N ASP A 178 -16.14 3.59 14.83
CA ASP A 178 -16.60 3.16 16.17
C ASP A 178 -17.85 2.27 16.13
N VAL A 179 -18.66 2.39 15.06
CA VAL A 179 -19.82 1.53 14.78
C VAL A 179 -19.38 0.11 14.39
N GLU A 180 -18.20 -0.06 13.79
CA GLU A 180 -17.61 -1.36 13.42
C GLU A 180 -16.89 -2.03 14.60
N VAL A 181 -16.30 -1.25 15.52
CA VAL A 181 -15.53 -1.76 16.66
C VAL A 181 -16.41 -2.49 17.70
N ASN A 182 -17.68 -2.11 17.83
CA ASN A 182 -18.61 -2.66 18.83
C ASN A 182 -19.09 -4.09 18.55
N ALA A 183 -18.75 -4.69 17.41
CA ALA A 183 -18.96 -6.11 17.13
C ALA A 183 -17.91 -7.02 17.83
N LEU A 184 -17.62 -6.78 19.11
CA LEU A 184 -16.53 -7.46 19.84
C LEU A 184 -16.67 -8.98 19.96
N THR A 185 -17.84 -9.54 19.66
CA THR A 185 -18.15 -10.99 19.63
C THR A 185 -17.91 -11.65 18.27
N ASP A 186 -17.88 -10.86 17.18
CA ASP A 186 -17.50 -11.28 15.81
C ASP A 186 -16.52 -10.20 15.28
N PRO A 187 -15.19 -10.43 15.31
CA PRO A 187 -14.21 -9.43 14.95
C PRO A 187 -14.23 -9.01 13.46
N THR A 188 -15.07 -9.64 12.62
CA THR A 188 -15.35 -9.23 11.24
C THR A 188 -16.70 -8.52 11.06
N GLY A 189 -17.56 -8.54 12.08
CA GLY A 189 -18.88 -7.89 12.08
C GLY A 189 -19.80 -8.32 10.93
N GLY A 190 -21.02 -7.78 10.93
CA GLY A 190 -21.94 -7.89 9.78
C GLY A 190 -21.69 -6.83 8.70
N LYS A 191 -20.60 -6.05 8.82
CA LYS A 191 -20.26 -4.93 7.94
C LYS A 191 -18.75 -4.93 7.64
N PRO A 192 -18.32 -4.61 6.42
CA PRO A 192 -16.92 -4.46 6.07
C PRO A 192 -16.28 -3.44 6.99
N SER A 193 -15.15 -3.82 7.59
CA SER A 193 -14.42 -2.96 8.51
C SER A 193 -12.98 -2.78 8.06
N GLY A 194 -12.35 -1.69 8.49
CA GLY A 194 -10.90 -1.46 8.33
C GLY A 194 -10.03 -2.46 9.12
N LEU A 195 -10.65 -3.32 9.94
CA LEU A 195 -9.96 -4.37 10.67
C LEU A 195 -9.39 -5.44 9.72
N VAL A 196 -8.18 -5.90 10.04
CA VAL A 196 -7.60 -7.10 9.42
C VAL A 196 -7.42 -8.14 10.50
N VAL A 197 -8.20 -9.22 10.39
CA VAL A 197 -8.23 -10.31 11.36
C VAL A 197 -7.99 -11.62 10.63
N LEU A 198 -7.06 -12.41 11.15
CA LEU A 198 -6.72 -13.71 10.60
C LEU A 198 -6.66 -14.75 11.72
N PRO A 199 -7.01 -16.01 11.43
CA PRO A 199 -6.78 -17.11 12.36
C PRO A 199 -5.28 -17.34 12.57
N LYS A 200 -4.93 -17.91 13.73
CA LYS A 200 -3.55 -18.26 14.06
C LYS A 200 -3.25 -19.64 13.47
N LEU A 201 -2.27 -19.70 12.58
CA LEU A 201 -1.75 -20.96 12.06
C LEU A 201 -0.69 -21.53 12.98
N ASN A 202 -0.67 -22.84 13.11
CA ASN A 202 0.32 -23.54 13.91
C ASN A 202 1.59 -23.76 13.08
N LEU A 203 2.75 -23.39 13.64
CA LEU A 203 4.05 -23.86 13.15
C LEU A 203 4.26 -25.25 13.72
N THR A 204 4.22 -26.27 12.87
CA THR A 204 4.47 -27.66 13.27
C THR A 204 5.81 -28.14 12.72
N GLU A 205 6.50 -28.95 13.53
CA GLU A 205 7.66 -29.72 13.11
C GLU A 205 7.29 -31.20 13.19
N ARG A 206 7.73 -31.98 12.21
CA ARG A 206 7.58 -33.43 12.25
C ARG A 206 8.56 -34.00 13.27
N ALA A 207 8.06 -34.49 14.39
CA ALA A 207 8.88 -35.10 15.43
C ALA A 207 9.37 -36.48 14.99
N ALA A 208 10.47 -36.95 15.61
CA ALA A 208 11.11 -38.23 15.28
C ALA A 208 10.21 -39.46 15.49
N ASN A 209 9.16 -39.32 16.31
CA ASN A 209 8.15 -40.35 16.54
C ASN A 209 7.04 -40.36 15.47
N GLY A 210 7.07 -39.44 14.51
CA GLY A 210 6.04 -39.30 13.49
C GLY A 210 4.81 -38.50 13.93
N ASP A 211 4.84 -37.81 15.08
CA ASP A 211 3.80 -36.87 15.46
C ASP A 211 4.17 -35.43 15.04
N ASP A 212 3.18 -34.58 14.84
CA ASP A 212 3.39 -33.17 14.56
C ASP A 212 3.46 -32.39 15.88
N ARG A 213 4.62 -31.78 16.15
CA ARG A 213 4.86 -30.98 17.35
C ARG A 213 4.62 -29.50 17.05
N GLN A 214 3.74 -28.85 17.79
CA GLN A 214 3.51 -27.41 17.69
C GLN A 214 4.68 -26.61 18.29
N LEU A 215 5.42 -25.91 17.42
CA LEU A 215 6.53 -25.02 17.75
C LEU A 215 6.08 -23.58 18.02
N GLY A 216 4.94 -23.16 17.49
CA GLY A 216 4.44 -21.80 17.68
C GLY A 216 3.19 -21.53 16.87
N THR A 217 2.83 -20.26 16.79
CA THR A 217 1.73 -19.80 15.95
C THR A 217 2.13 -18.56 15.18
N TYR A 218 1.61 -18.41 13.97
CA TYR A 218 1.84 -17.24 13.13
C TYR A 218 0.58 -16.86 12.35
N ALA A 219 0.52 -15.61 11.93
CA ALA A 219 -0.40 -15.11 10.92
C ALA A 219 0.26 -13.90 10.28
N TYR A 220 -0.05 -13.64 9.02
CA TYR A 220 0.39 -12.43 8.33
C TYR A 220 -0.63 -12.00 7.30
N TRP A 221 -0.64 -10.69 7.07
CA TRP A 221 -1.32 -10.03 5.97
C TRP A 221 -0.31 -9.08 5.34
N ILE A 222 -0.33 -9.01 4.02
CA ILE A 222 0.50 -8.06 3.27
C ILE A 222 -0.44 -7.03 2.67
N GLY A 223 -0.35 -5.80 3.17
CA GLY A 223 -1.03 -4.65 2.60
C GLY A 223 -0.22 -4.04 1.45
N ASP A 224 -0.90 -3.62 0.40
CA ASP A 224 -0.27 -2.91 -0.71
C ASP A 224 -0.24 -1.40 -0.46
N GLU A 225 0.97 -0.84 -0.37
CA GLU A 225 1.18 0.61 -0.28
C GLU A 225 0.94 1.32 -1.63
N GLY A 226 1.01 0.60 -2.76
CA GLY A 226 0.73 1.12 -4.10
C GLY A 226 -0.74 1.44 -4.37
N VAL A 227 -1.66 0.86 -3.59
CA VAL A 227 -3.10 1.17 -3.66
C VAL A 227 -3.48 2.38 -2.79
N LYS A 228 -2.57 2.83 -1.91
CA LYS A 228 -2.78 3.99 -1.05
C LYS A 228 -2.35 5.28 -1.74
N ALA A 229 -2.95 6.40 -1.35
CA ALA A 229 -2.57 7.71 -1.82
C ALA A 229 -1.25 8.16 -1.18
N ARG A 230 -0.24 8.47 -2.01
CA ARG A 230 1.02 9.03 -1.52
C ARG A 230 0.84 10.51 -1.20
N ILE A 231 1.01 10.87 0.07
CA ILE A 231 0.74 12.24 0.55
C ILE A 231 1.97 13.16 0.56
N ASN A 232 3.18 12.59 0.59
CA ASN A 232 4.45 13.34 0.66
C ASN A 232 5.05 13.61 -0.73
N LEU A 233 4.21 13.96 -1.70
CA LEU A 233 4.67 14.32 -3.04
C LEU A 233 5.18 15.76 -3.04
N GLU A 234 6.43 15.94 -3.45
CA GLU A 234 7.02 17.27 -3.63
C GLU A 234 6.41 17.96 -4.85
N GLU A 235 5.98 19.20 -4.67
CA GLU A 235 5.48 20.04 -5.77
C GLU A 235 6.62 20.93 -6.31
N PRO A 236 7.12 20.70 -7.53
CA PRO A 236 8.21 21.50 -8.10
C PRO A 236 7.82 22.97 -8.37
N ARG A 237 6.52 23.32 -8.35
CA ARG A 237 6.02 24.70 -8.47
C ARG A 237 5.99 25.49 -7.16
N ALA A 238 6.36 24.89 -6.02
CA ALA A 238 6.39 25.60 -4.74
C ALA A 238 7.34 26.82 -4.76
N GLY A 239 8.31 26.86 -5.70
CA GLY A 239 9.13 28.02 -6.00
C GLY A 239 8.92 28.56 -7.42
N LEU A 240 9.37 29.81 -7.65
CA LEU A 240 9.50 30.33 -9.02
C LEU A 240 10.48 29.44 -9.80
N PRO A 241 10.11 28.98 -11.01
CA PRO A 241 10.99 28.13 -11.80
C PRO A 241 12.26 28.90 -12.15
N SER A 242 13.41 28.38 -11.73
CA SER A 242 14.72 28.98 -12.00
C SER A 242 15.15 28.83 -13.47
N THR A 243 14.49 27.95 -14.22
CA THR A 243 14.74 27.73 -15.65
C THR A 243 13.44 27.52 -16.41
N ASP A 244 13.45 27.87 -17.71
CA ASP A 244 12.36 27.57 -18.64
C ASP A 244 11.97 26.08 -18.65
N ASN A 245 12.93 25.18 -18.45
CA ASN A 245 12.67 23.74 -18.43
C ASN A 245 11.87 23.33 -17.19
N LEU A 246 12.15 23.96 -16.04
CA LEU A 246 11.39 23.76 -14.81
C LEU A 246 9.97 24.35 -14.93
N ALA A 247 9.83 25.50 -15.59
CA ALA A 247 8.51 26.07 -15.90
C ALA A 247 7.69 25.18 -16.85
N ARG A 248 8.34 24.56 -17.84
CA ARG A 248 7.72 23.61 -18.77
C ARG A 248 7.37 22.28 -18.12
N SER A 249 8.18 21.76 -17.19
CA SER A 249 7.86 20.53 -16.46
C SER A 249 6.69 20.74 -15.49
N ALA A 250 6.65 21.90 -14.82
CA ALA A 250 5.55 22.34 -13.97
C ALA A 250 4.18 22.42 -14.67
N LEU A 251 4.15 22.70 -15.99
CA LEU A 251 2.91 22.68 -16.76
C LEU A 251 2.41 21.27 -17.09
N ARG A 252 3.28 20.25 -16.95
CA ARG A 252 2.94 18.85 -17.22
C ARG A 252 2.50 18.09 -15.97
N SER A 253 2.76 18.61 -14.76
CA SER A 253 2.43 17.97 -13.49
C SER A 253 1.08 18.43 -12.91
N ALA A 254 0.39 17.53 -12.20
CA ALA A 254 -0.88 17.80 -11.51
C ALA A 254 -0.70 18.87 -10.42
N ALA A 255 -1.63 19.83 -10.31
CA ALA A 255 -1.48 21.14 -9.64
C ALA A 255 -1.19 21.13 -8.12
N THR A 256 -1.56 20.09 -7.39
CA THR A 256 -1.33 19.97 -5.93
C THR A 256 -1.45 18.51 -5.48
N PRO A 257 -0.71 18.06 -4.45
CA PRO A 257 -0.88 16.74 -3.83
C PRO A 257 -2.27 16.53 -3.19
N GLY A 258 -3.03 17.60 -2.91
CA GLY A 258 -4.45 17.50 -2.53
C GLY A 258 -4.67 17.04 -1.10
N VAL A 259 -3.70 17.28 -0.21
CA VAL A 259 -3.70 16.79 1.18
C VAL A 259 -4.90 17.30 1.98
N ARG A 260 -5.45 18.46 1.62
CA ARG A 260 -6.67 19.05 2.23
C ARG A 260 -7.95 18.23 2.01
N LEU A 261 -7.95 17.28 1.08
CA LEU A 261 -9.06 16.36 0.87
C LEU A 261 -9.14 15.29 1.97
N LEU A 262 -8.06 15.11 2.74
CA LEU A 262 -8.03 14.16 3.84
C LEU A 262 -8.89 14.68 5.01
N LYS A 263 -9.59 13.76 5.65
CA LYS A 263 -10.36 14.06 6.85
C LYS A 263 -9.42 14.51 7.96
N GLY A 264 -9.70 15.68 8.52
CA GLY A 264 -8.84 16.33 9.51
C GLY A 264 -7.76 17.24 8.91
N ALA A 265 -7.58 17.29 7.59
CA ALA A 265 -6.62 18.17 6.92
C ALA A 265 -7.28 19.42 6.31
N GLU A 266 -8.56 19.66 6.56
CA GLU A 266 -9.36 20.68 5.89
C GLU A 266 -8.87 22.11 6.21
N ALA A 267 -8.33 22.29 7.42
CA ALA A 267 -7.81 23.54 7.95
C ALA A 267 -6.29 23.72 7.76
N LEU A 268 -5.62 22.84 6.99
CA LEU A 268 -4.21 23.02 6.64
C LEU A 268 -4.00 24.35 5.91
N THR A 269 -3.10 25.18 6.44
CA THR A 269 -2.75 26.48 5.86
C THR A 269 -1.70 26.34 4.76
N ASP A 270 -0.86 25.32 4.83
CA ASP A 270 0.21 25.04 3.89
C ASP A 270 0.27 23.53 3.57
N GLU A 271 -0.10 23.16 2.35
CA GLU A 271 -0.08 21.76 1.88
C GLU A 271 1.35 21.24 1.63
N PHE A 272 2.32 22.13 1.41
CA PHE A 272 3.69 21.74 1.06
C PHE A 272 4.44 21.11 2.24
N GLN A 273 3.99 21.36 3.48
CA GLN A 273 4.53 20.72 4.68
C GLN A 273 4.41 19.19 4.64
N ALA A 274 3.43 18.65 3.90
CA ALA A 274 3.24 17.21 3.77
C ALA A 274 4.43 16.50 3.10
N ALA A 275 5.22 17.21 2.28
CA ALA A 275 6.43 16.66 1.66
C ALA A 275 7.51 16.27 2.70
N ALA A 276 7.50 16.90 3.88
CA ALA A 276 8.44 16.61 4.96
C ALA A 276 8.06 15.37 5.80
N LEU A 277 6.87 14.79 5.59
CA LEU A 277 6.41 13.65 6.37
C LEU A 277 7.17 12.37 6.00
N SER A 278 7.69 11.71 7.04
CA SER A 278 8.33 10.40 6.91
C SER A 278 7.33 9.26 7.11
N SER A 279 6.29 9.48 7.92
CA SER A 279 5.26 8.50 8.26
C SER A 279 3.85 9.12 8.27
N PRO A 280 2.80 8.39 7.86
CA PRO A 280 1.41 8.86 8.01
C PRO A 280 1.02 9.20 9.45
N ARG A 281 1.71 8.61 10.45
CA ARG A 281 1.44 8.89 11.88
C ARG A 281 1.79 10.33 12.27
N GLU A 282 2.65 10.98 11.50
CA GLU A 282 3.09 12.35 11.73
C GLU A 282 2.09 13.39 11.19
N LEU A 283 1.00 12.97 10.54
CA LEU A 283 -0.05 13.87 10.04
C LEU A 283 -0.61 14.79 11.14
N GLY A 284 -0.72 14.29 12.37
CA GLY A 284 -1.17 15.08 13.53
C GLY A 284 -0.19 16.17 13.96
N LEU A 285 1.04 16.18 13.43
CA LEU A 285 2.05 17.23 13.70
C LEU A 285 1.94 18.40 12.72
N LEU A 286 1.19 18.26 11.62
CA LEU A 286 1.03 19.33 10.65
C LEU A 286 0.19 20.48 11.23
N SER A 287 0.60 21.72 10.94
CA SER A 287 -0.13 22.89 11.41
C SER A 287 -1.48 22.99 10.71
N GLY A 288 -2.57 22.95 11.50
CA GLY A 288 -3.94 22.98 10.97
C GLY A 288 -4.53 21.60 10.69
N PHE A 289 -3.82 20.51 11.00
CA PHE A 289 -4.42 19.18 11.05
C PHE A 289 -5.26 19.01 12.34
N SER A 290 -6.33 18.22 12.25
CA SER A 290 -7.24 17.94 13.35
C SER A 290 -6.49 17.36 14.55
N ALA A 291 -6.79 17.88 15.74
CA ALA A 291 -6.25 17.37 16.99
C ALA A 291 -6.82 15.99 17.37
N ASP A 292 -7.83 15.48 16.65
CA ASP A 292 -8.41 14.16 16.87
C ASP A 292 -7.47 13.04 16.34
N PRO A 293 -6.87 12.21 17.22
CA PRO A 293 -6.00 11.11 16.81
C PRO A 293 -6.75 10.06 15.97
N SER A 294 -8.07 9.96 16.11
CA SER A 294 -8.88 9.01 15.33
C SER A 294 -8.92 9.39 13.85
N ALA A 295 -8.76 10.67 13.50
CA ALA A 295 -8.71 11.12 12.10
C ALA A 295 -7.49 10.54 11.38
N THR A 296 -6.31 10.58 12.02
CA THR A 296 -5.07 10.00 11.47
C THR A 296 -5.12 8.48 11.39
N LEU A 297 -5.62 7.82 12.43
CA LEU A 297 -5.60 6.35 12.51
C LEU A 297 -6.55 5.69 11.50
N ARG A 298 -7.67 6.35 11.18
CA ARG A 298 -8.61 5.90 10.13
C ARG A 298 -7.99 5.91 8.73
N LEU A 299 -7.05 6.80 8.46
CA LEU A 299 -6.39 6.92 7.15
C LEU A 299 -5.36 5.81 6.89
N TYR A 300 -5.16 4.86 7.81
CA TYR A 300 -4.14 3.81 7.69
C TYR A 300 -4.18 3.02 6.36
N HIS A 301 -5.38 2.78 5.83
CA HIS A 301 -5.59 2.05 4.56
C HIS A 301 -5.70 2.95 3.33
N ASP A 302 -5.72 4.27 3.52
CA ASP A 302 -5.98 5.24 2.46
C ASP A 302 -4.73 6.03 2.07
N VAL A 303 -3.81 6.27 3.01
CA VAL A 303 -2.63 7.11 2.76
C VAL A 303 -1.31 6.42 3.10
N THR A 304 -0.26 6.82 2.38
CA THR A 304 1.12 6.36 2.60
C THR A 304 2.14 7.46 2.35
N THR A 305 3.32 7.33 2.96
CA THR A 305 4.51 8.13 2.65
C THR A 305 5.53 7.35 1.82
N THR A 306 5.33 6.04 1.67
CA THR A 306 6.27 5.11 1.04
C THR A 306 5.58 4.32 -0.07
N ALA A 307 5.35 4.99 -1.21
CA ALA A 307 4.96 4.31 -2.45
C ALA A 307 6.01 4.57 -3.53
N ALA A 308 6.57 3.48 -4.05
CA ALA A 308 7.45 3.49 -5.21
C ALA A 308 6.84 2.56 -6.26
N GLY A 309 6.84 3.02 -7.50
CA GLY A 309 6.38 2.26 -8.64
C GLY A 309 7.47 2.18 -9.69
N VAL A 310 7.59 1.03 -10.34
CA VAL A 310 8.35 0.90 -11.58
C VAL A 310 7.37 1.08 -12.73
N LEU A 311 7.80 1.72 -13.83
CA LEU A 311 7.00 1.82 -15.05
C LEU A 311 6.97 0.47 -15.76
N ALA A 312 6.36 -0.54 -15.15
CA ALA A 312 6.20 -1.88 -15.72
C ALA A 312 5.01 -1.93 -16.70
N ASP A 313 5.16 -2.68 -17.79
CA ASP A 313 4.09 -3.05 -18.70
C ASP A 313 3.35 -4.25 -18.10
N ALA A 314 2.24 -3.97 -17.42
CA ALA A 314 1.44 -5.02 -16.80
C ALA A 314 0.80 -5.97 -17.83
N ALA A 315 0.62 -5.58 -19.09
CA ALA A 315 0.02 -6.43 -20.11
C ALA A 315 1.03 -7.41 -20.72
N ASN A 316 2.18 -6.90 -21.16
CA ASN A 316 3.20 -7.69 -21.86
C ASN A 316 4.42 -8.04 -21.00
N GLY A 317 4.54 -7.52 -19.77
CA GLY A 317 5.73 -7.65 -18.93
C GLY A 317 6.88 -6.75 -19.37
N GLY A 318 7.89 -6.57 -18.51
CA GLY A 318 9.00 -5.65 -18.74
C GLY A 318 8.64 -4.19 -18.45
N LEU A 319 9.49 -3.26 -18.91
CA LEU A 319 9.26 -1.82 -18.74
C LEU A 319 8.37 -1.25 -19.87
N ARG A 320 7.53 -0.28 -19.50
CA ARG A 320 6.77 0.54 -20.46
C ARG A 320 7.75 1.27 -21.38
N ARG A 321 7.35 1.41 -22.64
CA ARG A 321 8.11 2.17 -23.64
C ARG A 321 8.01 3.66 -23.33
N ASP A 322 9.14 4.36 -23.32
CA ASP A 322 9.15 5.81 -23.15
C ASP A 322 8.82 6.51 -24.47
N LEU A 323 7.61 7.10 -24.52
CA LEU A 323 7.15 7.88 -25.65
C LEU A 323 7.70 9.31 -25.65
N SER A 324 8.18 9.81 -24.52
CA SER A 324 8.67 11.20 -24.39
C SER A 324 9.89 11.40 -25.27
N LEU A 325 10.87 10.49 -25.16
CA LEU A 325 12.06 10.51 -26.03
C LEU A 325 11.69 10.34 -27.50
N ALA A 326 10.81 9.37 -27.81
CA ALA A 326 10.37 9.12 -29.18
C ALA A 326 9.70 10.36 -29.80
N PHE A 327 8.90 11.09 -29.03
CA PHE A 327 8.24 12.31 -29.49
C PHE A 327 9.16 13.51 -29.59
N GLU A 328 10.35 13.49 -28.98
CA GLU A 328 11.34 14.57 -29.08
C GLU A 328 12.27 14.46 -30.30
N LEU A 329 12.41 13.27 -30.89
CA LEU A 329 13.22 13.02 -32.11
C LEU A 329 12.87 13.93 -33.28
N SER A 330 13.79 14.24 -34.20
CA SER A 330 13.45 15.00 -35.41
C SER A 330 12.43 14.25 -36.30
N ASP A 331 11.75 14.93 -37.22
CA ASP A 331 10.77 14.26 -38.11
C ASP A 331 11.42 13.15 -38.95
N ALA A 332 12.66 13.37 -39.41
CA ALA A 332 13.42 12.39 -40.17
C ALA A 332 13.87 11.18 -39.35
N GLU A 333 14.07 11.33 -38.04
CA GLU A 333 14.39 10.23 -37.13
C GLU A 333 13.12 9.51 -36.69
N PHE A 334 12.06 10.24 -36.36
CA PHE A 334 10.79 9.67 -35.92
C PHE A 334 10.16 8.79 -37.01
N THR A 335 10.21 9.21 -38.28
CA THR A 335 9.78 8.39 -39.42
C THR A 335 10.46 7.03 -39.48
N LYS A 336 11.72 6.92 -39.04
CA LYS A 336 12.48 5.66 -39.01
C LYS A 336 12.12 4.75 -37.84
N THR A 337 11.34 5.23 -36.87
CA THR A 337 10.93 4.44 -35.71
C THR A 337 9.73 3.52 -36.02
N GLU A 338 9.46 2.59 -35.12
CA GLU A 338 8.26 1.73 -35.14
C GLU A 338 6.95 2.54 -35.12
N PHE A 339 6.96 3.72 -34.48
CA PHE A 339 5.80 4.62 -34.39
C PHE A 339 5.58 5.42 -35.68
N GLY A 340 6.68 5.80 -36.36
CA GLY A 340 6.66 6.59 -37.59
C GLY A 340 6.35 5.78 -38.85
N GLY A 341 6.36 4.44 -38.77
CA GLY A 341 6.06 3.52 -39.87
C GLY A 341 7.28 3.06 -40.67
N GLY A 342 8.50 3.44 -40.26
CA GLY A 342 9.76 3.12 -40.94
C GLY A 342 10.34 1.74 -40.62
N VAL A 343 9.89 1.09 -39.54
CA VAL A 343 10.24 -0.30 -39.21
C VAL A 343 8.98 -1.14 -39.26
N ASP A 344 9.09 -2.41 -39.66
CA ASP A 344 7.97 -3.37 -39.63
C ASP A 344 7.76 -3.99 -38.24
N LEU A 345 8.37 -3.41 -37.20
CA LEU A 345 8.08 -3.77 -35.81
C LEU A 345 6.68 -3.28 -35.42
N PRO A 346 5.92 -4.10 -34.68
CA PRO A 346 4.54 -3.77 -34.38
C PRO A 346 4.47 -2.76 -33.23
N ALA A 347 4.10 -1.52 -33.59
CA ALA A 347 3.84 -0.42 -32.66
C ALA A 347 2.34 -0.26 -32.31
N THR A 348 1.48 -1.07 -32.94
CA THR A 348 0.02 -1.02 -32.76
C THR A 348 -0.44 -2.24 -31.99
N ALA A 349 -1.00 -2.03 -30.80
CA ALA A 349 -1.69 -3.09 -30.07
C ALA A 349 -3.06 -3.34 -30.71
N THR A 350 -3.42 -4.61 -30.88
CA THR A 350 -4.74 -5.07 -31.33
C THR A 350 -5.29 -6.08 -30.34
N GLU A 351 -6.59 -6.36 -30.42
CA GLU A 351 -7.30 -7.33 -29.57
C GLU A 351 -6.70 -8.75 -29.66
N ASN A 352 -5.98 -9.06 -30.75
CA ASN A 352 -5.31 -10.34 -31.00
C ASN A 352 -3.77 -10.26 -30.89
N GLY A 353 -3.22 -9.24 -30.23
CA GLY A 353 -1.78 -9.04 -30.09
C GLY A 353 -1.22 -7.87 -30.93
N SER A 354 0.07 -7.89 -31.24
CA SER A 354 0.74 -6.78 -31.93
C SER A 354 0.74 -7.00 -33.44
N LEU A 355 0.16 -6.06 -34.21
CA LEU A 355 0.11 -6.13 -35.67
C LEU A 355 0.82 -4.93 -36.30
N SER A 356 1.65 -5.18 -37.31
CA SER A 356 2.27 -4.13 -38.13
C SER A 356 1.27 -3.69 -39.20
N LEU A 357 0.36 -2.78 -38.82
CA LEU A 357 -0.68 -2.26 -39.71
C LEU A 357 -0.42 -0.79 -40.02
N LYS A 358 -0.42 -0.43 -41.30
CA LYS A 358 -0.17 0.96 -41.75
C LYS A 358 -1.43 1.56 -42.39
N MET A 359 -1.65 2.84 -42.18
CA MET A 359 -2.69 3.64 -42.83
C MET A 359 -2.09 4.85 -43.53
N LEU A 360 -2.71 5.33 -44.60
CA LEU A 360 -2.34 6.61 -45.19
C LEU A 360 -2.90 7.73 -44.33
N ALA A 361 -2.03 8.60 -43.83
CA ALA A 361 -2.41 9.80 -43.11
C ALA A 361 -1.82 11.05 -43.81
N PRO A 362 -2.62 12.12 -43.98
CA PRO A 362 -2.10 13.39 -44.47
C PRO A 362 -1.31 14.08 -43.36
N ILE A 363 0.00 14.21 -43.55
CA ILE A 363 0.92 14.88 -42.63
C ILE A 363 1.69 15.92 -43.44
N ASN A 364 1.61 17.19 -43.05
CA ASN A 364 2.30 18.30 -43.74
C ASN A 364 2.03 18.36 -45.25
N GLY A 365 0.79 18.09 -45.67
CA GLY A 365 0.40 18.10 -47.09
C GLY A 365 0.88 16.88 -47.91
N ARG A 366 1.55 15.90 -47.29
CA ARG A 366 1.95 14.64 -47.93
C ARG A 366 1.19 13.46 -47.31
N SER A 367 0.79 12.49 -48.13
CA SER A 367 0.20 11.24 -47.64
C SER A 367 1.31 10.25 -47.30
N ILE A 368 1.48 9.96 -46.01
CA ILE A 368 2.52 9.03 -45.52
C ILE A 368 1.83 7.81 -44.91
N ARG A 369 2.42 6.62 -45.13
CA ARG A 369 1.97 5.39 -44.46
C ARG A 369 2.48 5.36 -43.03
N VAL A 370 1.57 5.39 -42.07
CA VAL A 370 1.86 5.47 -40.63
C VAL A 370 1.03 4.46 -39.84
N SER A 371 1.54 4.07 -38.67
CA SER A 371 0.86 3.09 -37.81
C SER A 371 -0.21 3.79 -36.94
N PRO A 372 -1.43 3.23 -36.82
CA PRO A 372 -2.38 3.65 -35.78
C PRO A 372 -1.88 3.30 -34.38
N ILE A 373 -2.46 3.92 -33.35
CA ILE A 373 -2.24 3.50 -31.95
C ILE A 373 -2.94 2.15 -31.68
N PHE A 374 -4.17 2.00 -32.16
CA PHE A 374 -4.93 0.75 -32.08
C PHE A 374 -5.68 0.47 -33.38
N ASN A 375 -5.94 -0.79 -33.64
CA ASN A 375 -6.83 -1.23 -34.71
C ASN A 375 -7.70 -2.37 -34.21
N ARG A 376 -9.02 -2.25 -34.39
CA ARG A 376 -10.00 -3.25 -34.00
C ARG A 376 -10.90 -3.59 -35.18
N ALA A 377 -11.04 -4.88 -35.48
CA ALA A 377 -12.03 -5.34 -36.45
C ALA A 377 -13.40 -5.39 -35.76
N THR A 378 -14.37 -4.64 -36.26
CA THR A 378 -15.78 -4.72 -35.87
C THR A 378 -16.59 -5.34 -37.03
N PRO A 379 -17.82 -5.83 -36.79
CA PRO A 379 -18.68 -6.34 -37.85
C PRO A 379 -18.95 -5.33 -39.00
N GLU A 380 -18.81 -4.04 -38.70
CA GLU A 380 -19.05 -2.92 -39.63
C GLU A 380 -17.78 -2.46 -40.37
N GLY A 381 -16.60 -3.01 -40.03
CA GLY A 381 -15.32 -2.67 -40.65
C GLY A 381 -14.16 -2.55 -39.66
N ASN A 382 -13.04 -1.99 -40.09
CA ASN A 382 -11.89 -1.78 -39.20
C ASN A 382 -11.97 -0.40 -38.53
N LEU A 383 -12.19 -0.39 -37.22
CA LEU A 383 -12.04 0.81 -36.39
C LEU A 383 -10.56 1.06 -36.13
N ARG A 384 -10.05 2.16 -36.70
CA ARG A 384 -8.65 2.59 -36.54
C ARG A 384 -8.58 3.77 -35.60
N GLY A 385 -7.67 3.69 -34.62
CA GLY A 385 -7.37 4.78 -33.70
C GLY A 385 -6.61 5.94 -34.35
N PRO A 386 -6.30 6.99 -33.56
CA PRO A 386 -5.44 8.07 -34.01
C PRO A 386 -4.05 7.57 -34.39
N THR A 387 -3.31 8.36 -35.17
CA THR A 387 -1.92 8.05 -35.53
C THR A 387 -0.96 8.50 -34.44
N TRP A 388 0.20 7.82 -34.35
CA TRP A 388 1.28 8.24 -33.43
C TRP A 388 1.78 9.67 -33.70
N TRP A 389 1.67 10.14 -34.94
CA TRP A 389 1.95 11.52 -35.32
C TRP A 389 1.03 12.53 -34.64
N ALA A 390 -0.27 12.24 -34.56
CA ALA A 390 -1.22 13.12 -33.89
C ALA A 390 -0.91 13.26 -32.39
N LEU A 391 -0.52 12.16 -31.73
CA LEU A 391 -0.05 12.18 -30.34
C LEU A 391 1.23 12.99 -30.18
N ARG A 392 2.20 12.82 -31.09
CA ARG A 392 3.47 13.55 -31.09
C ARG A 392 3.27 15.06 -31.25
N ASP A 393 2.38 15.46 -32.16
CA ASP A 393 2.06 16.88 -32.38
C ASP A 393 1.41 17.48 -31.12
N TYR A 394 0.50 16.76 -30.48
CA TYR A 394 -0.07 17.16 -29.20
C TYR A 394 1.00 17.28 -28.11
N HIS A 395 1.87 16.27 -27.97
CA HIS A 395 2.97 16.31 -27.01
C HIS A 395 3.88 17.52 -27.21
N ARG A 396 4.09 17.99 -28.45
CA ARG A 396 4.96 19.13 -28.79
C ARG A 396 4.31 20.49 -28.65
N LEU A 397 3.03 20.59 -28.31
CA LEU A 397 2.34 21.87 -28.15
C LEU A 397 3.06 22.81 -27.19
N TYR A 398 3.71 22.29 -26.15
CA TYR A 398 4.48 23.11 -25.20
C TYR A 398 5.64 23.87 -25.86
N LYS A 399 6.21 23.37 -26.97
CA LYS A 399 7.29 24.05 -27.71
C LYS A 399 6.78 25.30 -28.44
N GLN A 400 5.49 25.32 -28.73
CA GLN A 400 4.82 26.43 -29.39
C GLN A 400 4.37 27.50 -28.39
N VAL A 401 4.42 27.22 -27.08
CA VAL A 401 4.11 28.20 -26.03
C VAL A 401 5.35 29.05 -25.76
N GLY A 402 5.32 30.30 -26.21
CA GLY A 402 6.30 31.33 -25.85
C GLY A 402 5.92 32.04 -24.56
N TRP A 403 6.88 32.70 -23.91
CA TRP A 403 6.66 33.52 -22.72
C TRP A 403 7.09 34.95 -23.02
N VAL A 404 6.14 35.88 -23.11
CA VAL A 404 6.44 37.32 -23.28
C VAL A 404 6.41 37.96 -21.90
N GLY A 405 7.53 38.53 -21.47
CA GLY A 405 7.62 39.28 -20.22
C GLY A 405 7.43 38.44 -18.94
N GLY A 406 8.01 37.23 -18.89
CA GLY A 406 8.20 36.45 -17.66
C GLY A 406 6.97 35.77 -17.05
N CYS A 407 5.75 36.22 -17.31
CA CYS A 407 4.55 35.69 -16.63
C CYS A 407 3.32 35.48 -17.52
N ARG A 408 3.37 35.77 -18.81
CA ARG A 408 2.24 35.54 -19.73
C ARG A 408 2.59 34.49 -20.78
N PRO A 409 1.90 33.33 -20.80
CA PRO A 409 2.02 32.41 -21.92
C PRO A 409 1.40 33.08 -23.15
N SER A 410 2.23 33.29 -24.17
CA SER A 410 1.79 33.70 -25.50
C SER A 410 1.87 32.48 -26.40
N MET A 411 0.76 32.08 -27.00
CA MET A 411 0.89 31.40 -28.29
C MET A 411 1.30 32.46 -29.30
N PRO A 412 2.33 32.23 -30.13
CA PRO A 412 2.53 33.01 -31.34
C PRO A 412 1.18 33.08 -32.05
N GLY A 413 0.67 34.30 -32.28
CA GLY A 413 -0.46 34.47 -33.18
C GLY A 413 -0.12 33.86 -34.54
N PRO A 414 -1.10 33.65 -35.43
CA PRO A 414 -0.84 33.16 -36.77
C PRO A 414 -0.08 34.24 -37.57
N THR A 415 1.22 34.40 -37.32
CA THR A 415 2.14 34.92 -38.32
C THR A 415 2.21 33.84 -39.38
N SER A 416 1.64 34.15 -40.55
CA SER A 416 1.67 33.32 -41.75
C SER A 416 2.95 32.50 -41.83
N PRO A 417 2.90 31.18 -41.62
CA PRO A 417 4.04 30.34 -41.91
C PRO A 417 4.19 30.34 -43.44
N THR A 418 5.35 30.75 -43.93
CA THR A 418 5.88 30.15 -45.15
C THR A 418 5.73 28.64 -44.99
N PRO A 419 5.16 27.91 -45.97
CA PRO A 419 4.59 26.58 -45.74
C PRO A 419 5.69 25.56 -45.49
N ALA A 420 6.05 25.43 -44.22
CA ALA A 420 6.72 24.29 -43.65
C ALA A 420 6.23 24.16 -42.22
N THR A 421 5.82 22.94 -41.88
CA THR A 421 5.49 22.44 -40.53
C THR A 421 4.10 22.75 -39.95
N SER A 422 3.31 21.67 -39.83
CA SER A 422 2.14 21.47 -38.95
C SER A 422 0.76 21.91 -39.47
N THR A 423 0.08 20.98 -40.15
CA THR A 423 -1.38 21.04 -40.41
C THR A 423 -2.19 20.73 -39.15
N ARG A 424 -2.76 21.77 -38.55
CA ARG A 424 -3.84 21.69 -37.54
C ARG A 424 -5.14 21.23 -38.21
N ARG A 425 -5.80 20.17 -37.74
CA ARG A 425 -7.22 19.92 -38.05
C ARG A 425 -8.08 20.93 -37.28
N PRO A 426 -9.17 21.47 -37.88
CA PRO A 426 -10.01 22.45 -37.21
C PRO A 426 -10.82 21.79 -36.08
N THR A 427 -10.59 22.20 -34.85
CA THR A 427 -11.56 22.03 -33.75
C THR A 427 -12.70 23.04 -33.93
N PRO A 428 -13.96 22.70 -33.61
CA PRO A 428 -15.09 23.62 -33.76
C PRO A 428 -14.87 24.86 -32.88
N VAL A 429 -15.06 26.03 -33.49
CA VAL A 429 -14.94 27.34 -32.84
C VAL A 429 -16.15 27.51 -31.91
N ILE A 430 -15.94 27.39 -30.60
CA ILE A 430 -16.88 27.89 -29.60
C ILE A 430 -16.71 29.43 -29.57
N PRO A 431 -17.78 30.23 -29.78
CA PRO A 431 -17.66 31.68 -29.83
C PRO A 431 -17.19 32.24 -28.47
N ARG A 432 -16.12 33.04 -28.50
CA ARG A 432 -15.59 33.77 -27.33
C ARG A 432 -16.63 34.77 -26.82
N ARG A 433 -17.14 34.55 -25.60
CA ARG A 433 -17.60 35.65 -24.74
C ARG A 433 -16.38 36.38 -24.19
N SER A 434 -16.43 37.72 -24.19
CA SER A 434 -15.39 38.61 -23.67
C SER A 434 -15.03 38.27 -22.22
N SER A 435 -13.79 37.83 -21.99
CA SER A 435 -13.27 37.58 -20.65
C SER A 435 -12.56 38.83 -20.12
N SER A 436 -13.09 39.35 -19.01
CA SER A 436 -12.52 40.39 -18.16
C SER A 436 -11.09 40.05 -17.73
N ALA A 437 -10.20 41.04 -17.78
CA ALA A 437 -8.80 40.90 -17.38
C ALA A 437 -8.68 40.70 -15.86
N ILE A 438 -8.00 39.63 -15.44
CA ILE A 438 -7.45 39.53 -14.08
C ILE A 438 -6.12 40.28 -14.09
N THR A 439 -6.14 41.50 -13.57
CA THR A 439 -4.98 42.37 -13.42
C THR A 439 -4.23 41.96 -12.15
N CYS A 440 -3.00 41.45 -12.30
CA CYS A 440 -2.08 41.26 -11.18
C CYS A 440 -1.46 42.62 -10.83
N THR A 441 -2.00 43.32 -9.83
CA THR A 441 -1.47 44.60 -9.35
C THR A 441 -0.26 44.36 -8.44
N ARG A 442 0.92 44.73 -8.93
CA ARG A 442 2.15 44.85 -8.15
C ARG A 442 2.02 46.07 -7.22
N ARG A 443 1.70 45.86 -5.94
CA ARG A 443 1.70 46.95 -4.93
C ARG A 443 3.11 47.08 -4.36
N SER A 444 3.95 47.90 -4.99
CA SER A 444 5.19 48.38 -4.38
C SER A 444 4.89 49.66 -3.60
N THR A 445 4.85 49.58 -2.28
CA THR A 445 4.93 50.76 -1.40
C THR A 445 6.39 51.04 -1.07
N PRO A 446 6.95 52.22 -1.38
CA PRO A 446 8.21 52.66 -0.80
C PRO A 446 7.94 53.10 0.64
N ALA A 447 8.70 52.55 1.59
CA ALA A 447 8.72 53.05 2.95
C ALA A 447 9.60 54.32 3.00
N THR A 448 8.98 55.44 3.32
CA THR A 448 9.64 56.66 3.80
C THR A 448 9.16 56.91 5.23
N ALA A 449 10.12 57.28 6.08
CA ALA A 449 10.08 57.52 7.52
C ALA A 449 10.22 56.26 8.40
#